data_AF-A0A937QT67-F1
#
_entry.id   AF-A0A937QT67-F1
#
_cell.length_a   1.000
_cell.length_b   1.000
_cell.length_c   1.000
_cell.angle_alpha   90.00
_cell.angle_beta   90.00
_cell.angle_gamma   90.00
#
_symmetry.space_group_name_H-M   'P 1'
#
loop_
_entity.id
_entity.type
_entity.pdbx_description
1 polymer ?
#
loop_
_entity_poly.entity_id
_entity_poly.type
_entity_poly.pdbx_seq_one_letter_code
_entity_poly.pdbx_strand_id
1 'polypeptide(L)'
;MKHKGRFGDFGGFYVPEVLIPVLEELEEAFYRLRDDDDFKAQMARLSRDYAGRPTPLYRSGALSKRVGCHVYLKREDLMHGGAHKLNNGLGQGLLA
;
A
#
# COMPACT_ATOMS: atom_id res chain seq x y z
N MET A 1 -7.07 4.37 -20.97
CA MET A 1 -6.63 3.54 -19.83
C MET A 1 -6.38 2.12 -20.30
N LYS A 2 -5.23 1.55 -19.94
CA LYS A 2 -4.78 0.21 -20.33
C LYS A 2 -5.63 -0.89 -19.68
N HIS A 3 -6.20 -0.63 -18.50
CA HIS A 3 -7.10 -1.54 -17.82
C HIS A 3 -8.49 -0.95 -17.64
N LYS A 4 -9.52 -1.82 -17.63
CA LYS A 4 -10.92 -1.41 -17.39
C LYS A 4 -11.20 -1.01 -15.92
N GLY A 5 -10.23 -1.21 -15.02
CA GLY A 5 -10.35 -0.89 -13.60
C GLY A 5 -11.44 -1.63 -12.84
N ARG A 6 -11.98 -2.74 -13.40
CA ARG A 6 -13.13 -3.47 -12.84
C ARG A 6 -12.72 -4.77 -12.14
N PHE A 7 -13.42 -5.04 -11.04
CA PHE A 7 -13.39 -6.28 -10.28
C PHE A 7 -14.81 -6.85 -10.23
N GLY A 8 -15.15 -7.69 -11.22
CA GLY A 8 -16.54 -8.08 -11.47
C GLY A 8 -17.41 -6.85 -11.81
N ASP A 9 -18.51 -6.69 -11.09
CA ASP A 9 -19.43 -5.56 -11.29
C ASP A 9 -18.93 -4.24 -10.68
N PHE A 10 -17.90 -4.30 -9.83
CA PHE A 10 -17.39 -3.14 -9.07
C PHE A 10 -16.17 -2.48 -9.73
N GLY A 11 -15.94 -1.20 -9.42
CA GLY A 11 -14.81 -0.42 -9.95
C GLY A 11 -15.12 0.25 -11.29
N GLY A 12 -14.09 0.50 -12.09
CA GLY A 12 -14.15 1.35 -13.28
C GLY A 12 -13.95 2.84 -12.94
N PHE A 13 -14.08 3.68 -13.97
CA PHE A 13 -13.78 5.11 -13.88
C PHE A 13 -15.06 5.91 -14.18
N TYR A 14 -15.72 6.39 -13.13
CA TYR A 14 -16.93 7.22 -13.23
C TYR A 14 -16.60 8.63 -12.76
N VAL A 15 -15.87 9.35 -13.62
CA VAL A 15 -15.33 10.69 -13.34
C VAL A 15 -15.64 11.63 -14.51
N PRO A 16 -15.59 12.96 -14.31
CA PRO A 16 -15.67 13.91 -15.41
C PRO A 16 -14.61 13.64 -16.49
N GLU A 17 -14.95 13.87 -17.76
CA GLU A 17 -14.07 13.63 -18.92
C GLU A 17 -12.73 14.35 -18.79
N VAL A 18 -12.72 15.56 -18.20
CA VAL A 18 -11.51 16.35 -17.95
C VAL A 18 -10.48 15.65 -17.04
N LEU A 19 -10.90 14.67 -16.22
CA LEU A 19 -10.00 13.91 -15.35
C LEU A 19 -9.43 12.66 -16.03
N ILE A 20 -9.99 12.22 -17.15
CA ILE A 20 -9.55 10.99 -17.85
C ILE A 20 -8.07 11.06 -18.25
N PRO A 21 -7.55 12.15 -18.87
CA PRO A 21 -6.14 12.20 -19.27
C PRO A 21 -5.17 12.08 -18.09
N VAL A 22 -5.50 12.68 -16.94
CA VAL A 22 -4.65 12.64 -15.74
C VAL A 22 -4.63 11.23 -15.12
N LEU A 23 -5.76 10.53 -15.16
CA LEU A 23 -5.83 9.14 -14.70
C LEU A 23 -5.05 8.20 -15.63
N GLU A 24 -5.08 8.44 -16.94
CA GLU A 24 -4.28 7.69 -17.92
C GLU A 24 -2.79 7.87 -17.71
N GLU A 25 -2.34 9.11 -17.51
CA GLU A 25 -0.94 9.43 -17.20
C GLU A 25 -0.48 8.75 -15.90
N LEU A 26 -1.31 8.82 -14.85
CA LEU A 26 -1.02 8.15 -13.58
C LEU A 26 -0.91 6.63 -13.72
N GLU A 27 -1.81 6.01 -14.48
CA GLU A 27 -1.79 4.58 -14.76
C GLU A 27 -0.50 4.19 -15.51
N GLU A 28 -0.14 4.93 -16.56
CA GLU A 28 1.08 4.70 -17.33
C GLU A 28 2.34 4.82 -16.45
N ALA A 29 2.44 5.90 -15.67
CA ALA A 29 3.56 6.12 -14.76
C ALA A 29 3.68 4.99 -13.73
N PHE A 30 2.56 4.56 -13.14
CA PHE A 30 2.55 3.43 -12.21
C PHE A 30 3.08 2.15 -12.86
N TYR A 31 2.57 1.76 -14.05
CA TYR A 31 3.01 0.52 -14.70
C TYR A 31 4.46 0.58 -15.17
N ARG A 32 4.96 1.76 -15.54
CA ARG A 32 6.38 1.96 -15.86
C ARG A 32 7.27 1.79 -14.63
N LEU A 33 6.93 2.46 -13.52
CA LEU A 33 7.80 2.49 -12.33
C LEU A 33 7.64 1.27 -11.42
N ARG A 34 6.51 0.58 -11.44
CA ARG A 34 6.29 -0.61 -10.60
C ARG A 34 7.35 -1.68 -10.83
N ASP A 35 7.83 -1.81 -12.07
CA ASP A 35 8.80 -2.82 -12.45
C ASP A 35 10.25 -2.28 -12.52
N ASP A 36 10.44 -0.98 -12.32
CA ASP A 36 11.74 -0.29 -12.28
C ASP A 36 12.53 -0.62 -11.00
N ASP A 37 13.81 -0.98 -11.15
CA ASP A 37 14.63 -1.46 -10.04
C ASP A 37 15.08 -0.33 -9.11
N ASP A 38 15.32 0.87 -9.63
CA ASP A 38 15.68 2.03 -8.81
C ASP A 38 14.48 2.48 -7.96
N PHE A 39 13.28 2.50 -8.53
CA PHE A 39 12.04 2.78 -7.80
C PHE A 39 11.82 1.76 -6.67
N LYS A 40 11.95 0.46 -6.96
CA LYS A 40 11.84 -0.60 -5.95
C LYS A 40 12.88 -0.46 -4.85
N ALA A 41 14.12 -0.14 -5.20
CA ALA A 41 15.21 0.04 -4.24
C ALA A 41 14.94 1.23 -3.30
N GLN A 42 14.47 2.36 -3.86
CA GLN A 42 14.10 3.54 -3.08
C GLN A 42 12.90 3.26 -2.17
N MET A 43 11.86 2.62 -2.69
CA MET A 43 10.68 2.23 -1.91
C MET A 43 11.05 1.26 -0.78
N ALA A 44 11.91 0.28 -1.04
CA ALA A 44 12.40 -0.66 -0.02
C ALA A 44 13.23 0.05 1.07
N ARG A 45 14.06 1.03 0.69
CA ARG A 45 14.83 1.86 1.63
C ARG A 45 13.90 2.68 2.52
N LEU A 46 12.93 3.39 1.95
CA LEU A 46 11.95 4.17 2.73
C LEU A 46 11.11 3.28 3.64
N SER A 47 10.65 2.14 3.12
CA SER A 47 9.90 1.14 3.89
C SER A 47 10.66 0.69 5.14
N ARG A 48 11.95 0.39 5.02
CA ARG A 48 12.78 -0.09 6.13
C ARG A 48 13.23 1.05 7.05
N ASP A 49 13.89 2.05 6.48
CA ASP A 49 14.67 3.05 7.24
C ASP A 49 13.80 4.20 7.75
N TYR A 50 12.68 4.51 7.08
CA TYR A 50 11.76 5.57 7.47
C TYR A 50 10.46 5.01 8.08
N ALA A 51 9.80 4.07 7.40
CA ALA A 51 8.51 3.55 7.84
C ALA A 51 8.62 2.55 9.01
N GLY A 52 9.80 1.96 9.24
CA GLY A 52 10.07 1.02 10.32
C GLY A 52 9.65 -0.42 10.01
N ARG A 53 9.70 -0.84 8.74
CA ARG A 53 9.33 -2.21 8.33
C ARG A 53 10.54 -3.16 8.34
N PRO A 54 10.31 -4.48 8.55
CA PRO A 54 9.03 -5.13 8.76
C PRO A 54 8.45 -4.92 10.17
N THR A 55 7.13 -4.83 10.25
CA THR A 55 6.41 -4.82 11.53
C THR A 55 6.29 -6.25 12.09
N PRO A 56 6.40 -6.45 13.41
CA PRO A 56 6.32 -7.78 14.02
C PRO A 56 4.92 -8.39 13.92
N LEU A 57 4.86 -9.72 13.89
CA LEU A 57 3.63 -10.50 14.07
C LEU A 57 3.57 -10.99 15.53
N TYR A 58 2.88 -10.24 16.38
CA TYR A 58 2.90 -10.45 17.83
C TYR A 58 1.82 -11.45 18.26
N ARG A 59 2.20 -12.52 18.97
CA ARG A 59 1.24 -13.47 19.55
C ARG A 59 0.68 -12.93 20.88
N SER A 60 -0.61 -12.61 20.92
CA SER A 60 -1.26 -12.13 22.15
C SER A 60 -1.70 -13.28 23.03
N GLY A 61 -0.95 -13.56 24.10
CA GLY A 61 -1.25 -14.65 25.02
C GLY A 61 -2.58 -14.48 25.77
N ALA A 62 -2.86 -13.27 26.27
CA ALA A 62 -4.10 -12.98 26.98
C ALA A 62 -5.33 -13.11 26.07
N LEU A 63 -5.27 -12.54 24.86
CA LEU A 63 -6.37 -12.65 23.91
C LEU A 63 -6.57 -14.09 23.45
N SER A 64 -5.47 -14.81 23.17
CA SER A 64 -5.53 -16.22 22.79
C SER A 64 -6.22 -17.08 23.85
N LYS A 65 -5.88 -16.88 25.14
CA LYS A 65 -6.55 -17.57 26.25
C LYS A 65 -8.03 -17.24 26.33
N ARG A 66 -8.39 -15.97 26.11
CA ARG A 66 -9.77 -15.49 26.19
C ARG A 66 -10.67 -16.08 25.10
N VAL A 67 -10.16 -16.28 23.89
CA VAL A 67 -10.97 -16.75 22.74
C VAL A 67 -10.77 -18.23 22.41
N GLY A 68 -9.83 -18.92 23.06
CA GLY A 68 -9.58 -20.36 22.86
C GLY A 68 -8.83 -20.72 21.57
N CYS A 69 -8.22 -19.76 20.88
CA CYS A 69 -7.40 -20.00 19.68
C CYS A 69 -6.14 -19.13 19.68
N HIS A 70 -5.19 -19.39 18.78
CA HIS A 70 -4.00 -18.55 18.67
C HIS A 70 -4.32 -17.24 17.96
N VAL A 71 -4.13 -16.12 18.67
CA VAL A 71 -4.34 -14.78 18.12
C VAL A 71 -3.01 -14.07 17.93
N TYR A 72 -2.77 -13.65 16.69
CA TYR A 72 -1.62 -12.86 16.29
C TYR A 72 -2.05 -11.47 15.82
N LEU A 73 -1.28 -10.46 16.18
CA LEU A 73 -1.49 -9.07 15.81
C LEU A 73 -0.39 -8.65 14.84
N LYS A 74 -0.76 -8.27 13.62
CA LYS A 74 0.17 -7.63 12.67
C LYS A 74 0.34 -6.17 13.08
N ARG A 75 1.51 -5.83 13.62
CA ARG A 75 1.74 -4.57 14.36
C ARG A 75 1.99 -3.36 13.45
N GLU A 76 1.07 -3.06 12.55
CA GLU A 76 1.15 -1.86 11.69
C GLU A 76 1.04 -0.55 12.50
N ASP A 77 0.57 -0.63 13.74
CA ASP A 77 0.60 0.48 14.70
C ASP A 77 2.02 0.95 15.06
N LEU A 78 3.03 0.11 14.87
CA LEU A 78 4.44 0.45 15.12
C LEU A 78 5.13 1.16 13.95
N MET A 79 4.46 1.30 12.81
CA MET A 79 5.01 2.08 11.71
C MET A 79 5.16 3.55 12.12
N HIS A 80 6.11 4.25 11.50
CA HIS A 80 6.17 5.71 11.62
C HIS A 80 4.80 6.32 11.24
N GLY A 81 4.32 7.28 12.04
CA GLY A 81 2.97 7.84 11.91
C GLY A 81 1.83 6.95 12.44
N GLY A 82 2.10 5.74 12.93
CA GLY A 82 1.15 4.91 13.69
C GLY A 82 0.05 4.23 12.86
N ALA A 83 0.14 4.25 11.53
CA ALA A 83 -0.87 3.66 10.66
C ALA A 83 -0.28 3.02 9.40
N HIS A 84 -0.90 1.92 8.96
CA HIS A 84 -0.56 1.23 7.71
C HIS A 84 -0.69 2.11 6.45
N LYS A 85 -1.38 3.26 6.53
CA LYS A 85 -1.57 4.20 5.41
C LYS A 85 -0.24 4.78 4.91
N LEU A 86 0.78 4.86 5.76
CA LEU A 86 2.10 5.35 5.35
C LEU A 86 2.71 4.51 4.22
N ASN A 87 2.43 3.21 4.15
CA ASN A 87 2.89 2.36 3.04
C ASN A 87 2.47 2.92 1.68
N ASN A 88 1.19 3.28 1.54
CA ASN A 88 0.67 3.87 0.31
C ASN A 88 1.14 5.31 0.12
N GLY A 89 1.18 6.09 1.20
CA GLY A 89 1.64 7.49 1.15
C GLY A 89 3.08 7.62 0.64
N LEU A 90 3.99 6.73 1.07
CA LEU A 90 5.36 6.71 0.56
C LEU A 90 5.41 6.36 -0.93
N GLY A 91 4.64 5.34 -1.36
CA GLY A 91 4.61 4.94 -2.76
C GLY A 91 4.07 6.04 -3.69
N GLN A 92 2.97 6.70 -3.29
CA GLN A 92 2.42 7.82 -4.06
C GLN A 92 3.32 9.05 -4.01
N GLY A 93 3.94 9.34 -2.87
CA GLY A 93 4.91 10.43 -2.74
C GLY A 93 6.18 10.22 -3.57
N LEU A 94 6.57 8.97 -3.81
CA LEU A 94 7.70 8.62 -4.69
C LEU A 94 7.32 8.61 -6.18
N LEU A 95 6.03 8.40 -6.49
CA LEU A 95 5.49 8.46 -7.85
C LEU A 95 5.36 9.89 -8.39
N ALA A 96 5.27 10.87 -7.48
CA ALA A 96 5.06 12.29 -7.76
C ALA A 96 6.33 13.03 -8.20
#